data_AF-A0AA41Z0C3-F1
#
_entry.id   AF-A0AA41Z0C3-F1
#
_cell.length_a   1.000
_cell.length_b   1.000
_cell.length_c   1.000
_cell.angle_alpha   90.00
_cell.angle_beta   90.00
_cell.angle_gamma   90.00
#
_symmetry.space_group_name_H-M   'P 1'
#
loop_
_entity.id
_entity.type
_entity.pdbx_description
1 polymer ?
#
loop_
_entity_poly.entity_id
_entity_poly.type
_entity_poly.pdbx_seq_one_letter_code
_entity_poly.pdbx_strand_id
1 'polypeptide(L)' 'MDHESPVGHARCPICRRPSDPVLRPFCSKRCADVDLHRWLSGAYAVPAEETEDDEAAVDDSGEPEAKKS' A
#
# COMPACT_ATOMS: atom_id res chain seq x y z
N MET A 1 -6.36 -22.54 -15.14
CA MET A 1 -6.20 -21.25 -15.87
C MET A 1 -4.92 -20.62 -15.36
N ASP A 2 -3.92 -20.61 -16.22
CA ASP A 2 -2.53 -20.31 -15.95
C ASP A 2 -2.38 -18.82 -15.60
N HIS A 3 -2.10 -18.52 -14.33
CA HIS A 3 -1.78 -17.16 -13.86
C HIS A 3 -0.34 -16.81 -14.27
N GLU A 4 -0.11 -16.68 -15.58
CA GLU A 4 1.15 -16.17 -16.13
C GLU A 4 1.35 -14.73 -15.65
N SER A 5 2.19 -14.57 -14.61
CA SER A 5 2.47 -13.29 -14.00
C SER A 5 3.38 -12.48 -14.92
N PRO A 6 3.02 -11.23 -15.29
CA PRO A 6 3.77 -10.50 -16.28
C PRO A 6 5.13 -10.09 -15.70
N VAL A 7 6.14 -10.29 -16.55
CA VAL A 7 7.50 -9.73 -16.56
C VAL A 7 7.69 -8.54 -15.61
N GLY A 8 8.73 -8.62 -14.77
CA GLY A 8 9.03 -7.68 -13.68
C GLY A 8 8.89 -6.20 -14.03
N HIS A 9 8.47 -5.40 -13.04
CA HIS A 9 7.98 -4.04 -13.21
C HIS A 9 9.01 -3.12 -13.88
N ALA A 10 8.91 -2.97 -15.21
CA ALA A 10 9.83 -2.18 -16.02
C ALA A 10 9.72 -0.66 -15.78
N ARG A 11 8.66 -0.22 -15.09
CA ARG A 11 8.38 1.18 -14.80
C ARG A 11 8.15 1.37 -13.30
N CYS A 12 8.69 2.45 -12.77
CA CYS A 12 8.52 2.88 -11.40
C CYS A 12 7.03 3.15 -11.10
N PRO A 13 6.42 2.50 -10.08
CA PRO A 13 5.01 2.71 -9.77
C PRO A 13 4.72 4.12 -9.24
N ILE A 14 5.74 4.82 -8.72
CA ILE A 14 5.60 6.16 -8.14
C ILE A 14 5.63 7.27 -9.19
N CYS A 15 6.51 7.17 -10.20
CA CYS A 15 6.71 8.25 -11.18
C CYS A 15 6.79 7.80 -12.65
N ARG A 16 6.58 6.51 -12.93
CA ARG A 16 6.51 5.90 -14.28
C ARG A 16 7.78 5.94 -15.14
N ARG A 17 8.89 6.45 -14.59
CA ARG A 17 10.22 6.35 -15.20
C ARG A 17 10.71 4.90 -15.24
N PRO A 18 11.66 4.55 -16.13
CA PRO A 18 12.26 3.22 -16.14
C PRO A 18 12.79 2.83 -14.76
N SER A 19 12.53 1.60 -14.33
CA SER A 19 13.06 1.09 -13.06
C SER A 19 14.59 0.97 -13.13
N ASP A 20 15.27 1.26 -12.03
CA ASP A 20 16.68 0.95 -11.89
C ASP A 20 16.82 -0.55 -11.58
N PRO A 21 17.69 -1.32 -12.27
CA PRO A 21 17.84 -2.75 -12.06
C PRO A 21 18.11 -3.18 -10.61
N VAL A 22 18.80 -2.33 -9.84
CA VAL A 22 19.17 -2.54 -8.42
C VAL A 22 18.04 -2.14 -7.47
N LEU A 23 17.21 -1.17 -7.86
CA LEU A 23 16.14 -0.63 -7.02
C LEU A 23 14.73 -1.03 -7.46
N ARG A 24 14.60 -2.07 -8.30
CA ARG A 24 13.30 -2.58 -8.77
C ARG A 24 12.35 -2.81 -7.59
N PRO A 25 11.08 -2.38 -7.69
CA PRO A 25 10.41 -1.85 -8.89
C PRO A 25 10.62 -0.33 -9.14
N PHE A 26 11.43 0.37 -8.35
CA PHE A 26 11.56 1.82 -8.39
C PHE A 26 12.70 2.31 -9.30
N CYS A 27 12.67 3.61 -9.62
CA CYS A 27 13.75 4.26 -10.37
C CYS A 27 14.82 4.92 -9.48
N SER A 28 14.58 5.05 -8.16
CA SER A 28 15.51 5.68 -7.22
C SER A 28 15.11 5.43 -5.77
N LYS A 29 16.06 5.60 -4.82
CA LYS A 29 15.80 5.52 -3.38
C LYS A 29 14.65 6.44 -2.94
N ARG A 30 14.61 7.67 -3.47
CA ARG A 30 13.54 8.62 -3.17
C ARG A 30 12.15 8.07 -3.50
N CYS A 31 11.99 7.33 -4.61
CA CYS A 31 10.69 6.73 -4.94
C CYS A 31 10.35 5.58 -3.99
N ALA A 32 11.33 4.77 -3.58
CA ALA A 32 11.12 3.73 -2.57
C ALA A 32 10.69 4.34 -1.22
N ASP A 33 11.34 5.41 -0.78
CA ASP A 33 11.00 6.10 0.47
C ASP A 33 9.57 6.70 0.43
N VAL A 34 9.14 7.24 -0.72
CA VAL A 34 7.77 7.75 -0.91
C VAL A 34 6.73 6.63 -0.82
N ASP A 35 7.02 5.48 -1.43
CA ASP A 35 6.14 4.32 -1.36
C ASP A 35 6.01 3.80 0.08
N LEU A 36 7.13 3.72 0.80
CA LEU A 36 7.14 3.38 2.22
C LEU A 36 6.28 4.35 3.04
N HIS A 37 6.39 5.66 2.80
CA HIS A 37 5.56 6.64 3.49
C HIS A 37 4.07 6.45 3.20
N ARG A 38 3.68 6.12 1.97
CA ARG A 38 2.28 5.83 1.62
C ARG A 38 1.75 4.62 2.39
N TRP A 39 2.59 3.59 2.53
CA TRP A 39 2.24 2.43 3.32
C TRP A 39 2.03 2.79 4.79
N LEU A 40 3.00 3.49 5.40
CA LEU A 40 2.91 3.91 6.80
C LEU A 40 1.75 4.89 7.07
N SER A 41 1.28 5.59 6.04
CA SER A 41 0.15 6.53 6.14
C SER A 41 -1.21 5.89 5.91
N GLY A 42 -1.27 4.56 5.74
CA GLY A 42 -2.52 3.84 5.47
C GLY A 42 -3.12 4.08 4.08
N ALA A 43 -2.36 4.65 3.14
CA ALA A 43 -2.86 4.90 1.79
C ALA A 43 -3.13 3.61 0.98
N TYR A 44 -2.60 2.48 1.45
CA TYR A 44 -2.85 1.14 0.91
C TYR A 44 -3.83 0.31 1.76
N ALA A 45 -4.62 0.94 2.63
CA ALA A 45 -5.66 0.25 3.40
C ALA A 45 -6.76 -0.30 2.48
N VAL A 46 -7.21 -1.53 2.75
CA VAL A 46 -8.33 -2.16 2.06
C VAL A 46 -9.61 -1.81 2.83
N PRO A 47 -10.67 -1.32 2.15
CA PRO A 47 -11.95 -1.08 2.81
C PRO A 47 -12.49 -2.38 3.42
N ALA A 48 -12.95 -2.32 4.67
CA ALA A 48 -13.69 -3.43 5.27
C ALA A 48 -15.10 -3.47 4.65
N GLU A 49 -15.51 -4.64 4.18
CA GLU A 49 -16.89 -4.92 3.86
C GLU A 49 -17.59 -5.37 5.15
N GLU A 50 -18.60 -4.61 5.60
CA GLU A 50 -19.42 -5.01 6.74
C GLU A 50 -20.26 -6.23 6.32
N THR A 51 -19.80 -7.43 6.65
CA THR A 51 -20.60 -8.64 6.48
C THR A 51 -21.46 -8.84 7.72
N GLU A 52 -22.72 -9.27 7.57
CA GLU A 52 -23.68 -9.45 8.67
C GLU A 52 -23.28 -10.55 9.69
N ASP A 53 -22.08 -11.13 9.58
CA ASP A 53 -21.52 -12.19 10.44
C ASP A 53 -20.30 -11.71 11.28
N ASP A 54 -19.98 -10.41 11.26
CA ASP A 54 -18.85 -9.82 11.99
C ASP A 54 -19.19 -9.51 13.47
N GLU A 55 -19.46 -10.53 14.28
CA GLU A 55 -19.51 -10.40 15.75
C GLU A 55 -18.27 -10.92 16.48
N ALA A 56 -17.16 -11.24 15.80
CA ALA A 56 -15.95 -11.72 16.45
C ALA A 56 -14.62 -11.40 15.73
N ALA A 57 -14.21 -10.13 15.69
CA ALA A 57 -12.79 -9.75 15.67
C ALA A 57 -12.60 -8.24 15.96
N VAL A 58 -12.60 -7.87 17.24
CA VAL A 58 -11.96 -6.62 17.67
C VAL A 58 -10.46 -6.89 17.85
N ASP A 59 -9.60 -6.19 17.11
CA ASP A 59 -8.29 -5.65 17.54
C ASP A 59 -7.50 -5.05 16.34
N ASP A 60 -7.54 -3.73 16.18
CA ASP A 60 -6.29 -2.94 16.06
C ASP A 60 -6.58 -1.47 16.37
N SER A 61 -6.03 -1.05 17.49
CA SER A 61 -5.98 0.28 18.08
C SER A 61 -5.87 1.46 17.09
N GLY A 62 -6.92 2.27 17.03
CA GLY A 62 -6.90 3.63 16.52
C GLY A 62 -8.01 4.45 17.17
N GLU A 63 -7.72 5.04 18.32
CA GLU A 63 -8.57 6.06 18.94
C GLU A 63 -8.38 7.39 18.20
N PRO A 64 -9.39 7.96 17.50
CA PRO A 64 -9.43 9.39 17.29
C PRO A 64 -10.21 10.00 18.46
N GLU A 65 -9.49 10.39 19.52
CA GLU A 65 -10.05 11.26 20.55
C GLU A 65 -10.60 12.54 19.91
N ALA A 66 -11.89 12.73 20.16
CA ALA A 66 -12.53 13.99 20.50
C ALA A 66 -12.09 15.26 19.74
N LYS A 67 -12.94 15.60 18.76
CA LYS A 67 -13.25 16.98 18.41
C LYS A 67 -13.62 17.72 19.70
N LYS A 68 -12.81 18.67 20.16
CA LYS A 68 -13.23 19.64 21.17
C LYS A 68 -13.17 21.05 20.60
N SER A 69 -14.33 21.71 20.70
CA SER A 69 -14.64 23.09 20.31
C SER A 69 -13.77 24.14 20.99
#